data_AF-A0A1C6ELF5-F1
#
_entry.id   AF-A0A1C6ELF5-F1
#
_cell.length_a   1.000
_cell.length_b   1.000
_cell.length_c   1.000
_cell.angle_alpha   90.00
_cell.angle_beta   90.00
_cell.angle_gamma   90.00
#
_symmetry.space_group_name_H-M   'P 1'
#
loop_
_entity.id
_entity.type
_entity.pdbx_description
1 polymer ?
#
loop_
_entity_poly.entity_id
_entity_poly.type
_entity_poly.pdbx_seq_one_letter_code
_entity_poly.pdbx_strand_id
1 'polypeptide(L)' 'MTETTEYKPTLTALELYEDLRRCGVKTSPTKIKALIQQGKYPFAVSCEMSHTEFEIYRKPYEEWKEKVGLKYIN' A
#
# COMPACT_ATOMS: atom_id res chain seq x y z
N MET A 1 -17.35 0.52 -24.68
CA MET A 1 -17.82 0.18 -23.33
C MET A 1 -16.75 0.65 -22.37
N THR A 2 -16.92 1.80 -21.73
CA THR A 2 -15.98 2.27 -20.71
C THR A 2 -16.29 1.49 -19.45
N GLU A 3 -15.47 0.49 -19.17
CA GLU A 3 -15.48 -0.23 -17.91
C GLU A 3 -15.16 0.80 -16.82
N THR A 4 -16.19 1.31 -16.14
CA THR A 4 -16.02 2.13 -14.94
C THR A 4 -15.43 1.20 -13.90
N THR A 5 -14.11 1.13 -13.85
CA THR A 5 -13.37 0.43 -12.80
C THR A 5 -13.78 1.13 -11.51
N GLU A 6 -14.60 0.48 -10.68
CA GLU A 6 -15.03 1.04 -9.41
C GLU A 6 -13.80 1.48 -8.62
N TYR A 7 -13.73 2.78 -8.32
CA TYR A 7 -12.62 3.32 -7.54
C TYR A 7 -12.65 2.70 -6.15
N LYS A 8 -11.65 1.87 -5.85
CA LYS A 8 -11.45 1.28 -4.52
C LYS A 8 -10.64 2.26 -3.67
N PRO A 9 -11.22 2.86 -2.61
CA PRO A 9 -10.52 3.88 -1.80
C PRO A 9 -9.36 3.30 -0.98
N THR A 10 -9.33 1.98 -0.78
CA THR A 10 -8.31 1.28 -0.01
C THR A 10 -7.58 0.22 -0.84
N LEU A 11 -6.43 -0.19 -0.32
CA LEU A 11 -5.60 -1.28 -0.79
C LEU A 11 -5.53 -2.38 0.26
N THR A 12 -5.43 -3.62 -0.19
CA THR A 12 -4.96 -4.73 0.61
C THR A 12 -3.44 -4.70 0.75
N ALA A 13 -2.90 -5.38 1.76
CA ALA A 13 -1.44 -5.53 1.92
C ALA A 13 -0.79 -6.26 0.73
N LEU A 14 -1.54 -7.12 0.03
CA LEU A 14 -1.07 -7.81 -1.17
C LEU A 14 -0.95 -6.86 -2.36
N GLU A 15 -1.97 -6.04 -2.62
CA GLU A 15 -1.93 -5.03 -3.69
C GLU A 15 -0.79 -4.03 -3.48
N LEU A 16 -0.60 -3.55 -2.23
CA LEU A 16 0.52 -2.68 -1.88
C LEU A 16 1.89 -3.37 -2.11
N TYR A 17 1.99 -4.66 -1.77
CA TYR A 17 3.19 -5.46 -2.02
C TYR A 17 3.52 -5.55 -3.51
N GLU A 18 2.54 -5.91 -4.33
CA GLU A 18 2.73 -6.11 -5.76
C GLU A 18 3.14 -4.79 -6.45
N ASP A 19 2.50 -3.69 -6.09
CA ASP A 19 2.84 -2.38 -6.65
C ASP A 19 4.25 -1.94 -6.27
N LEU A 20 4.62 -2.04 -4.98
CA LEU A 20 5.96 -1.70 -4.53
C LEU A 20 7.04 -2.58 -5.20
N ARG A 21 6.74 -3.85 -5.46
CA ARG A 21 7.63 -4.75 -6.21
C ARG A 21 7.80 -4.33 -7.66
N ARG A 22 6.74 -3.86 -8.33
CA ARG A 22 6.83 -3.26 -9.68
C ARG A 22 7.66 -1.98 -9.69
N CYS A 23 7.71 -1.27 -8.57
CA CYS A 23 8.62 -0.13 -8.37
C CYS A 23 10.05 -0.56 -7.96
N GLY A 24 10.38 -1.85 -7.96
CA GLY A 24 11.70 -2.37 -7.57
C GLY A 24 11.98 -2.49 -6.08
N VAL A 25 11.00 -2.18 -5.23
CA VAL A 25 11.19 -2.24 -3.78
C VAL A 25 11.29 -3.70 -3.35
N LYS A 26 12.39 -4.07 -2.68
CA LYS A 26 12.59 -5.40 -2.11
C LYS A 26 11.77 -5.53 -0.82
N THR A 27 10.54 -6.01 -0.97
CA THR A 27 9.59 -6.19 0.13
C THR A 27 8.79 -7.50 0.00
N SER A 28 7.97 -7.80 1.02
CA SER A 28 7.06 -8.94 1.10
C SER A 28 5.79 -8.51 1.87
N PRO A 29 4.66 -9.24 1.78
CA PRO A 29 3.46 -8.92 2.55
C PRO A 29 3.73 -8.84 4.06
N THR A 30 4.55 -9.76 4.60
CA THR A 30 4.95 -9.76 6.02
C THR A 30 5.76 -8.51 6.39
N LYS A 31 6.71 -8.11 5.55
CA LYS A 31 7.52 -6.90 5.78
C LYS A 31 6.67 -5.64 5.72
N ILE A 32 5.70 -5.57 4.80
CA ILE A 32 4.77 -4.46 4.71
C ILE A 32 3.93 -4.35 5.98
N LYS A 33 3.31 -5.44 6.44
CA LYS A 33 2.53 -5.45 7.68
C LYS A 33 3.35 -4.95 8.88
N ALA A 34 4.58 -5.45 9.02
CA ALA A 34 5.48 -5.00 10.09
C ALA A 34 5.82 -3.50 10.01
N LEU A 35 6.04 -2.96 8.80
CA LEU A 35 6.32 -1.54 8.60
C LEU A 35 5.09 -0.65 8.87
N ILE A 36 3.88 -1.14 8.57
CA ILE A 36 2.63 -0.46 8.94
C ILE A 36 2.50 -0.39 10.47
N GLN A 37 2.70 -1.52 11.17
CA GLN A 37 2.66 -1.57 12.64
C GLN A 37 3.71 -0.67 13.30
N GLN A 38 4.88 -0.52 12.69
CA GLN A 38 5.93 0.40 13.15
C GLN A 38 5.68 1.87 12.78
N GLY A 39 4.53 2.20 12.15
CA GLY A 39 4.18 3.55 11.73
C GLY A 39 5.11 4.12 10.64
N LYS A 40 5.77 3.27 9.85
CA LYS A 40 6.72 3.73 8.80
C LYS A 40 6.02 4.18 7.52
N TYR A 41 4.77 3.78 7.32
CA TYR A 41 3.97 4.19 6.17
C TYR A 41 2.88 5.18 6.60
N PRO A 42 2.98 6.47 6.21
CA PRO A 42 2.04 7.51 6.64
C PRO A 42 0.65 7.37 6.01
N PHE A 43 0.51 6.48 5.02
CA PHE A 43 -0.73 6.22 4.27
C PHE A 43 -1.45 4.95 4.74
N ALA A 44 -0.96 4.30 5.80
CA ALA A 44 -1.51 3.06 6.30
C ALA A 44 -1.57 3.06 7.83
N VAL A 45 -2.58 2.40 8.38
CA VAL A 45 -2.75 2.21 9.81
C VAL A 45 -2.96 0.73 10.12
N SER A 46 -2.51 0.32 11.30
CA SER A 46 -2.85 -1.00 11.86
C SER A 46 -3.75 -0.80 13.07
N CYS A 47 -4.84 -1.56 13.14
CA CYS A 47 -5.75 -1.58 14.27
C CYS A 47 -5.66 -2.95 14.95
N GLU A 48 -5.34 -2.96 16.25
CA GLU A 48 -5.36 -4.19 17.04
C GLU A 48 -6.79 -4.48 17.50
N MET A 49 -7.39 -5.53 16.94
CA MET A 49 -8.69 -6.08 17.36
C MET A 49 -8.51 -7.56 17.77
N SER A 50 -9.52 -8.41 17.56
CA SER A 50 -9.38 -9.87 17.72
C SER A 50 -8.33 -10.46 16.75
N HIS A 51 -8.16 -9.82 15.59
CA HIS A 51 -7.04 -9.99 14.67
C HIS A 51 -6.50 -8.60 14.30
N THR A 52 -5.21 -8.49 13.95
CA THR A 52 -4.67 -7.23 13.45
C THR A 52 -5.23 -6.95 12.06
N GLU A 53 -5.95 -5.84 11.95
CA GLU A 53 -6.45 -5.32 10.69
C GLU A 53 -5.54 -4.21 10.16
N PHE A 54 -5.51 -4.07 8.84
CA PHE A 54 -4.66 -3.09 8.15
C PHE A 54 -5.52 -2.30 7.18
N GLU A 55 -5.55 -0.98 7.35
CA GLU A 55 -6.16 -0.07 6.38
C GLU A 55 -5.06 0.68 5.64
N ILE A 56 -5.05 0.58 4.31
CA ILE A 56 -4.08 1.26 3.45
C ILE A 56 -4.88 2.16 2.51
N TYR A 57 -4.72 3.48 2.66
CA TYR A 57 -5.49 4.45 1.89
C TYR A 57 -4.81 4.69 0.54
N ARG A 58 -5.55 4.44 -0.56
CA ARG A 58 -5.00 4.47 -1.92
C ARG A 58 -4.46 5.86 -2.30
N LYS A 59 -5.26 6.90 -2.12
CA LYS A 59 -4.87 8.27 -2.50
C LYS A 59 -3.62 8.76 -1.73
N PRO A 60 -3.55 8.68 -0.39
CA PRO A 60 -2.33 9.03 0.34
C PRO A 60 -1.11 8.21 -0.06
N TYR A 61 -1.30 6.95 -0.46
CA TYR A 61 -0.21 6.11 -0.97
C TYR A 61 0.30 6.60 -2.34
N GLU A 62 -0.60 6.92 -3.26
CA GLU A 62 -0.24 7.46 -4.59
C GLU A 62 0.51 8.79 -4.46
N GLU A 63 0.00 9.71 -3.64
CA GLU A 63 0.67 10.99 -3.32
C GLU A 63 2.05 10.77 -2.69
N TRP A 64 2.17 9.80 -1.78
CA TRP A 64 3.45 9.45 -1.18
C TRP A 64 4.43 8.90 -2.21
N LYS A 65 4.00 8.00 -3.11
CA LYS A 65 4.84 7.44 -4.19
C LYS A 65 5.43 8.54 -5.06
N GLU A 66 4.60 9.49 -5.48
CA GLU A 66 5.02 10.65 -6.26
C GLU A 66 6.06 11.48 -5.50
N LYS A 67 5.79 11.78 -4.23
CA LYS A 67 6.67 12.56 -3.37
C LYS A 67 8.05 11.92 -3.17
N VAL A 68 8.12 10.59 -3.02
CA VAL A 68 9.40 9.87 -2.84
C VAL A 68 10.04 9.49 -4.17
N GLY A 69 9.42 9.82 -5.31
CA GLY A 69 9.94 9.53 -6.64
C GLY A 69 9.93 8.04 -7.02
N LEU A 70 9.03 7.23 -6.44
CA LEU A 70 8.88 5.83 -6.81
C LEU A 70 8.21 5.71 -8.17
N LYS A 71 8.90 5.04 -9.11
CA LYS A 71 8.42 4.78 -10.48
C LYS A 71 8.47 3.29 -10.76
N TYR A 72 7.59 2.82 -11.65
CA TYR A 72 7.67 1.44 -12.13
C TYR A 72 9.00 1.23 -12.88
N ILE A 73 9.59 0.07 -12.66
CA ILE A 73 10.76 -0.37 -13.40
C ILE A 73 10.26 -1.04 -14.67
N ASN A 74 10.74 -0.58 -15.82
CA ASN A 74 10.50 -1.18 -17.13
C ASN A 74 11.24 -2.52 -17.28
#